data_AF-A0A1J5QD79-F1
#
_entry.id   AF-A0A1J5QD79-F1
#
_cell.length_a   1.000
_cell.length_b   1.000
_cell.length_c   1.000
_cell.angle_alpha   90.00
_cell.angle_beta   90.00
_cell.angle_gamma   90.00
#
_symmetry.space_group_name_H-M   'P 1'
#
loop_
_entity.id
_entity.type
_entity.pdbx_description
1 polymer ?
#
loop_
_entity_poly.entity_id
_entity_poly.type
_entity_poly.pdbx_seq_one_letter_code
_entity_poly.pdbx_strand_id
1 'polypeptide(L)'
;MTRIGLEGLNVGDTWKLPNGAGSISFDGWARWVNLQVARDPGKGFALTGAILAIFGLMMSLFIRRRRVWVRVFPLDEGARIEVSGLARSQAPGLEEEIKELVQALTEGKK
;
A
#
# COMPACT_ATOMS: atom_id res chain seq x y z
N MET A 1 42.05 -45.37 -17.46
CA MET A 1 42.38 -43.93 -17.35
C MET A 1 43.54 -43.80 -16.37
N THR A 2 44.73 -43.49 -16.87
CA THR A 2 45.95 -43.36 -16.03
C THR A 2 45.97 -41.99 -15.37
N ARG A 3 46.04 -41.93 -14.03
CA ARG A 3 46.14 -40.67 -13.28
C ARG A 3 47.57 -40.13 -13.39
N ILE A 4 47.71 -38.88 -13.83
CA ILE A 4 49.00 -38.26 -14.17
C ILE A 4 49.59 -37.42 -13.00
N GLY A 5 48.82 -37.14 -11.95
CA GLY A 5 49.27 -36.53 -10.68
C GLY A 5 48.16 -35.77 -9.94
N LEU A 6 48.41 -35.41 -8.66
CA LEU A 6 47.50 -34.65 -7.78
C LEU A 6 48.27 -33.53 -7.04
N GLU A 7 49.15 -32.81 -7.73
CA GLU A 7 49.80 -31.64 -7.15
C GLU A 7 48.88 -30.42 -7.20
N GLY A 8 48.66 -29.79 -6.04
CA GLY A 8 47.99 -28.51 -5.95
C GLY A 8 48.98 -27.40 -6.27
N LEU A 9 48.72 -26.62 -7.33
CA LEU A 9 49.49 -25.43 -7.68
C LEU A 9 48.93 -24.20 -6.99
N ASN A 10 49.80 -23.33 -6.46
CA ASN A 10 49.40 -21.99 -6.06
C ASN A 10 49.43 -21.03 -7.26
N VAL A 11 48.86 -19.83 -7.10
CA VAL A 11 48.87 -18.80 -8.15
C VAL A 11 50.31 -18.42 -8.49
N GLY A 12 50.69 -18.57 -9.74
CA GLY A 12 52.04 -18.33 -10.28
C GLY A 12 52.91 -19.60 -10.40
N ASP A 13 52.47 -20.74 -9.84
CA ASP A 13 53.23 -21.98 -9.94
C ASP A 13 53.08 -22.62 -11.32
N THR A 14 54.15 -23.28 -11.78
CA THR A 14 54.18 -24.03 -13.04
C THR A 14 54.64 -25.46 -12.79
N TRP A 15 53.79 -26.41 -13.15
CA TRP A 15 54.05 -27.84 -13.00
C TRP A 15 54.41 -28.45 -14.35
N LYS A 16 55.53 -29.17 -14.40
CA LYS A 16 55.94 -29.91 -15.60
C LYS A 16 55.39 -31.33 -15.53
N LEU A 17 54.61 -31.71 -16.53
CA LEU A 17 53.96 -33.01 -16.54
C LEU A 17 54.99 -34.11 -16.80
N PRO A 18 54.86 -35.27 -16.11
CA PRO A 18 55.73 -36.41 -16.35
C PRO A 18 55.62 -36.90 -17.80
N ASN A 19 56.70 -37.49 -18.32
CA ASN A 19 56.85 -37.99 -19.70
C ASN A 19 56.97 -36.92 -20.80
N GLY A 20 57.37 -35.69 -20.45
CA GLY A 20 57.60 -34.63 -21.44
C GLY A 20 56.32 -34.08 -22.06
N ALA A 21 55.17 -34.28 -21.42
CA ALA A 21 53.84 -33.92 -21.93
C ALA A 21 53.51 -32.41 -21.81
N GLY A 22 54.51 -31.55 -21.60
CA GLY A 22 54.36 -30.10 -21.46
C GLY A 22 54.31 -29.62 -20.00
N SER A 23 53.86 -28.38 -19.81
CA SER A 23 53.73 -27.73 -18.49
C SER A 23 52.38 -27.05 -18.34
N ILE A 24 51.83 -27.08 -17.12
CA ILE A 24 50.61 -26.37 -16.73
C ILE A 24 51.00 -25.29 -15.73
N SER A 25 50.63 -24.04 -16.03
CA SER A 25 50.81 -22.89 -15.14
C SER A 25 49.45 -22.45 -14.61
N PHE A 26 49.36 -22.16 -13.31
CA PHE A 26 48.16 -21.60 -12.72
C PHE A 26 48.33 -20.09 -12.51
N ASP A 27 47.93 -19.31 -13.52
CA ASP A 27 48.16 -17.85 -13.52
C ASP A 27 47.22 -17.07 -12.57
N GLY A 28 46.16 -17.72 -12.09
CA GLY A 28 45.23 -17.15 -11.11
C GLY A 28 43.78 -17.19 -11.58
N TRP A 29 42.94 -16.41 -10.89
CA TRP A 29 41.50 -16.38 -11.13
C TRP A 29 40.96 -14.95 -11.02
N ALA A 30 40.01 -14.62 -11.88
CA ALA A 30 39.34 -13.33 -11.83
C ALA A 30 38.10 -13.45 -10.93
N ARG A 31 38.01 -12.58 -9.91
CA ARG A 31 36.76 -12.35 -9.18
C ARG A 31 35.80 -11.60 -10.07
N TRP A 32 34.70 -12.25 -10.44
CA TRP A 32 33.61 -11.60 -11.14
C TRP A 32 32.38 -11.53 -10.23
N VAL A 33 31.56 -10.50 -10.42
CA VAL A 33 30.20 -10.46 -9.87
C VAL A 33 29.27 -9.87 -10.92
N ASN A 34 28.10 -10.46 -11.07
CA ASN A 34 27.06 -9.95 -11.95
C ASN A 34 26.05 -9.18 -11.10
N LEU A 35 26.02 -7.85 -11.24
CA LEU A 35 25.07 -6.98 -10.54
C LEU A 35 23.93 -6.62 -11.50
N GLN A 36 22.73 -7.10 -11.19
CA GLN A 36 21.51 -6.72 -11.91
C GLN A 36 20.78 -5.63 -11.13
N VAL A 37 20.64 -4.45 -11.72
CA VAL A 37 19.86 -3.35 -11.17
C VAL A 37 18.49 -3.36 -11.84
N ALA A 38 17.49 -3.92 -11.16
CA ALA A 38 16.10 -3.87 -11.61
C ALA A 38 15.51 -2.48 -11.32
N ARG A 39 15.05 -1.78 -12.36
CA ARG A 39 14.37 -0.49 -12.23
C ARG A 39 12.92 -0.63 -12.65
N ASP A 40 12.02 -0.51 -11.69
CA ASP A 40 10.58 -0.66 -11.90
C ASP A 40 9.88 0.72 -11.82
N PRO A 41 9.77 1.47 -12.92
CA PRO A 41 9.13 2.78 -12.93
C PRO A 41 7.65 2.73 -12.54
N GLY A 42 7.01 1.56 -12.68
CA GLY A 42 5.60 1.34 -12.32
C GLY A 42 5.33 1.21 -10.82
N LYS A 43 6.33 0.98 -9.97
CA LYS A 43 6.12 0.77 -8.52
C LYS A 43 5.48 1.99 -7.85
N GLY A 44 5.87 3.21 -8.25
CA GLY A 44 5.29 4.44 -7.73
C GLY A 44 3.81 4.56 -8.06
N PHE A 45 3.45 4.34 -9.33
CA PHE A 45 2.06 4.39 -9.78
C PHE A 45 1.20 3.30 -9.13
N ALA A 46 1.72 2.09 -8.97
CA ALA A 46 1.03 1.00 -8.28
C ALA A 46 0.75 1.35 -6.81
N LEU A 47 1.72 1.95 -6.10
CA LEU A 47 1.54 2.40 -4.71
C LEU A 47 0.46 3.49 -4.60
N THR A 48 0.51 4.51 -5.46
CA THR A 48 -0.50 5.58 -5.48
C THR A 48 -1.89 5.02 -5.79
N GLY A 49 -2.00 4.11 -6.76
CA GLY A 49 -3.26 3.45 -7.10
C GLY A 49 -3.84 2.64 -5.93
N ALA A 50 -3.00 1.88 -5.23
CA ALA A 50 -3.41 1.12 -4.05
C ALA A 50 -3.92 2.04 -2.93
N ILE A 51 -3.21 3.14 -2.65
CA ILE A 51 -3.63 4.13 -1.65
C ILE A 51 -4.98 4.75 -2.02
N LEU A 52 -5.15 5.18 -3.28
CA LEU A 52 -6.41 5.76 -3.75
C LEU A 52 -7.57 4.77 -3.67
N ALA A 53 -7.33 3.49 -4.00
CA ALA A 53 -8.35 2.46 -3.90
C ALA A 53 -8.80 2.22 -2.45
N ILE A 54 -7.85 2.14 -1.51
CA ILE A 54 -8.14 2.01 -0.08
C ILE A 54 -8.92 3.24 0.40
N PHE A 55 -8.49 4.43 0.00
CA PHE A 55 -9.14 5.68 0.42
C PHE A 55 -10.57 5.80 -0.13
N GLY A 56 -10.78 5.43 -1.40
CA GLY A 56 -12.11 5.37 -2.02
C GLY A 56 -13.01 4.33 -1.36
N LEU A 57 -12.45 3.17 -0.99
CA LEU A 57 -13.19 2.15 -0.24
C LEU A 57 -13.58 2.65 1.15
N MET A 58 -12.65 3.29 1.87
CA MET A 58 -12.94 3.92 3.17
C MET A 58 -14.05 4.95 3.01
N MET A 59 -13.94 5.89 2.06
CA MET A 59 -14.99 6.86 1.79
C MET A 59 -16.34 6.19 1.51
N SER A 60 -16.38 5.15 0.67
CA SER A 60 -17.60 4.40 0.35
C SER A 60 -18.26 3.80 1.60
N LEU A 61 -17.46 3.28 2.54
CA LEU A 61 -17.95 2.68 3.78
C LEU A 61 -18.37 3.73 4.82
N PHE A 62 -17.63 4.84 4.94
CA PHE A 62 -17.88 5.86 5.95
C PHE A 62 -18.95 6.88 5.52
N ILE A 63 -19.15 7.11 4.22
CA ILE A 63 -20.22 7.96 3.68
C ILE A 63 -21.54 7.21 3.82
N ARG A 64 -22.16 7.36 4.99
CA ARG A 64 -23.52 6.89 5.23
C ARG A 64 -24.49 7.71 4.39
N ARG A 65 -25.22 7.07 3.48
CA ARG A 65 -26.34 7.68 2.76
C ARG A 65 -27.51 7.88 3.73
N ARG A 66 -27.50 8.97 4.50
CA ARG A 66 -28.58 9.34 5.41
C ARG A 66 -29.61 10.18 4.67
N ARG A 67 -30.90 9.95 4.93
CA ARG A 67 -31.97 10.80 4.45
C ARG A 67 -32.62 11.46 5.65
N VAL A 68 -32.52 12.78 5.71
CA VAL A 68 -33.15 13.61 6.73
C VAL A 68 -34.25 14.42 6.06
N TRP A 69 -35.40 14.51 6.71
CA TRP A 69 -36.51 15.38 6.30
C TRP A 69 -36.75 16.40 7.40
N VAL A 70 -36.89 17.65 6.98
CA VAL A 70 -37.29 18.75 7.84
C VAL A 70 -38.60 19.30 7.27
N ARG A 71 -39.64 19.37 8.09
CA ARG A 71 -40.91 20.02 7.75
C ARG A 71 -41.10 21.23 8.65
N VAL A 72 -41.43 22.37 8.04
CA VAL A 72 -41.66 23.63 8.74
C VAL A 72 -43.12 24.02 8.56
N PHE A 73 -43.84 24.19 9.66
CA PHE A 73 -45.21 24.68 9.69
C PHE A 73 -45.21 26.11 10.25
N PRO A 74 -45.56 27.13 9.46
CA PRO A 74 -45.69 28.49 9.96
C PRO A 74 -46.89 28.59 10.92
N LEU A 75 -46.70 29.26 12.06
CA LEU A 75 -47.72 29.62 13.03
C LEU A 75 -47.72 31.15 13.22
N ASP A 76 -48.82 31.69 13.74
CA ASP A 76 -49.01 33.14 13.93
C ASP A 76 -47.91 33.77 14.81
N GLU A 77 -47.33 33.01 15.75
CA GLU A 77 -46.17 33.41 16.57
C GLU A 77 -45.00 32.41 16.43
N GLY A 78 -44.57 32.13 15.19
CA GLY A 78 -43.32 31.43 14.91
C GLY A 78 -43.46 30.29 13.91
N ALA A 79 -42.68 29.22 14.09
CA ALA A 79 -42.76 28.05 13.23
C ALA A 79 -42.58 26.77 14.05
N ARG A 80 -43.42 25.77 13.81
CA ARG A 80 -43.22 24.40 14.31
C ARG A 80 -42.34 23.67 13.30
N ILE A 81 -41.20 23.15 13.75
CA ILE A 81 -40.27 22.39 12.92
C ILE A 81 -40.31 20.93 13.36
N GLU A 82 -40.61 20.03 12.42
CA GLU A 82 -40.54 18.58 12.61
C GLU A 82 -39.32 18.05 11.86
N VAL A 83 -38.41 17.41 12.59
CA VAL A 83 -37.20 16.79 12.04
C VAL A 83 -37.31 15.27 12.19
N SER A 84 -37.23 14.56 11.07
CA SER A 84 -37.26 13.10 11.03
C SER A 84 -36.09 12.57 10.21
N GLY A 85 -35.34 11.62 10.76
CA GLY A 85 -34.26 10.92 10.06
C GLY A 85 -34.59 9.45 9.86
N LEU A 86 -34.34 8.90 8.66
CA LEU A 86 -34.40 7.47 8.41
C LEU A 86 -33.02 6.95 8.05
N ALA A 87 -32.49 6.05 8.88
CA ALA A 87 -31.29 5.26 8.58
C ALA A 87 -31.68 3.82 8.27
N ARG A 88 -31.06 3.23 7.25
CA ARG A 88 -31.16 1.80 6.96
C ARG A 88 -30.20 1.06 7.91
N SER A 89 -30.76 0.23 8.79
CA SER A 89 -30.10 -0.31 10.00
C SER A 89 -29.88 0.78 11.04
N GLN A 90 -30.41 0.61 12.27
CA GLN A 90 -30.34 1.60 13.35
C GLN A 90 -28.90 2.09 13.54
N ALA A 91 -28.58 3.23 12.93
CA ALA A 91 -27.21 3.71 12.85
C ALA A 91 -26.84 4.34 14.20
N PRO A 92 -25.78 3.88 14.88
CA PRO A 92 -25.28 4.57 16.07
C PRO A 92 -24.89 6.01 15.69
N GLY A 93 -25.46 6.97 16.42
CA GLY A 93 -25.26 8.41 16.23
C GLY A 93 -26.35 9.16 15.44
N LEU A 94 -27.41 8.49 14.93
CA LEU A 94 -28.50 9.21 14.25
C LEU A 94 -29.28 10.13 15.22
N GLU A 95 -29.57 9.65 16.43
CA GLU A 95 -30.28 10.45 17.44
C GLU A 95 -29.49 11.67 17.87
N GLU A 96 -28.17 11.55 17.97
CA GLU A 96 -27.28 12.64 18.36
C GLU A 96 -27.19 13.70 17.25
N GLU A 97 -27.06 13.28 15.98
CA GLU A 97 -27.13 14.19 14.84
C GLU A 97 -28.48 14.90 14.72
N ILE A 98 -29.61 14.21 14.98
CA ILE A 98 -30.94 14.84 14.96
C ILE A 98 -31.04 15.87 16.10
N LYS A 99 -30.51 15.56 17.30
CA LYS A 99 -30.48 16.51 18.42
C LYS A 99 -29.64 17.74 18.10
N GLU A 100 -28.45 17.57 17.52
CA GLU A 100 -27.62 18.68 17.06
C GLU A 100 -28.35 19.54 16.01
N LEU A 101 -29.06 18.92 15.06
CA LEU A 101 -29.86 19.61 14.06
C LEU A 101 -31.00 20.43 14.69
N VAL A 102 -31.71 19.86 15.66
CA VAL A 102 -32.78 20.55 16.41
C VAL A 102 -32.20 21.72 17.22
N GLN A 103 -31.05 21.52 17.85
CA GLN A 103 -30.36 22.57 18.61
C GLN A 103 -29.94 23.71 17.68
N ALA A 104 -29.28 23.42 16.56
CA ALA A 104 -28.86 24.42 15.58
C ALA A 104 -30.05 25.21 15.00
N LEU A 105 -31.18 24.56 14.74
CA LEU A 105 -32.40 25.21 14.25
C LEU A 105 -33.08 26.07 15.32
N THR A 106 -32.91 25.74 16.61
CA THR A 106 -33.43 26.53 17.73
C THR A 106 -32.53 27.72 18.05
N GLU A 107 -31.21 27.55 17.99
CA GLU A 107 -30.21 28.57 18.28
C GLU A 107 -29.98 29.55 17.13
N GLY A 108 -30.20 29.14 15.87
CA GLY A 108 -30.15 29.99 14.68
C GLY A 108 -31.21 31.10 14.63
N LYS A 109 -31.99 31.28 15.71
CA LYS A 109 -32.96 32.35 15.93
C LYS A 109 -32.30 33.62 16.50
N LYS A 110 -31.10 33.98 16.02
CA LYS A 110 -30.42 35.24 16.32
C LYS A 110 -30.37 36.15 15.09
#